data_AF-I0BL72-F1
#
_entry.id   AF-I0BL72-F1
#
_cell.length_a   1.000
_cell.length_b   1.000
_cell.length_c   1.000
_cell.angle_alpha   90.00
_cell.angle_beta   90.00
_cell.angle_gamma   90.00
#
_symmetry.space_group_name_H-M   'P 1'
#
loop_
_entity.id
_entity.type
_entity.pdbx_description
1 polymer ?
#
loop_
_entity_poly.entity_id
_entity_poly.type
_entity_poly.pdbx_seq_one_letter_code
_entity_poly.pdbx_strand_id
1 'polypeptide(L)'
;MRKMMMVSVMGLSVLFGAGAGVYAGANLEEIKAYLNNDIKVKVNGQTVQLLDEQGSVVTPITYDGSTYLPARAIASALNVAVDYDAATNSVLFGEKVDGVPVNAVQTFSSAIKDPGLTKYKNKDYQEVIRDTINNGSNFSLYPKEKYQTLYLQAAALGADVQLKVEDDNGRLLKQDTITAADGLKTIEVNISGQERVVVFYKYENRQGLNGIFVPLTTSYYK
;
A
#
# COMPACT_ATOMS: atom_id res chain seq x y z
N MET A 1 12.11 -85.62 1.29
CA MET A 1 12.72 -84.33 1.71
C MET A 1 12.82 -83.45 0.47
N ARG A 2 12.07 -82.34 0.44
CA ARG A 2 11.78 -81.55 -0.78
C ARG A 2 12.99 -80.72 -1.23
N LYS A 3 13.25 -80.77 -2.53
CA LYS A 3 14.28 -80.05 -3.29
C LYS A 3 13.73 -78.71 -3.81
N MET A 4 14.62 -77.71 -3.78
CA MET A 4 14.91 -76.68 -4.81
C MET A 4 14.05 -75.40 -4.97
N MET A 5 14.78 -74.28 -4.83
CA MET A 5 14.75 -72.94 -5.47
C MET A 5 13.62 -72.53 -6.43
N MET A 6 13.09 -71.31 -6.23
CA MET A 6 12.47 -70.41 -7.22
C MET A 6 12.36 -69.00 -6.59
N VAL A 7 13.19 -67.99 -6.93
CA VAL A 7 13.06 -66.95 -7.98
C VAL A 7 11.77 -66.09 -7.94
N SER A 8 11.92 -64.78 -7.66
CA SER A 8 11.36 -63.59 -8.36
C SER A 8 10.97 -62.42 -7.41
N VAL A 9 11.64 -61.26 -7.49
CA VAL A 9 11.30 -60.04 -8.26
C VAL A 9 10.22 -59.17 -7.57
N MET A 10 10.64 -58.00 -7.06
CA MET A 10 10.12 -56.67 -7.44
C MET A 10 10.65 -55.60 -6.47
N GLY A 11 11.52 -54.71 -6.98
CA GLY A 11 11.71 -53.40 -6.38
C GLY A 11 10.45 -52.57 -6.62
N LEU A 12 9.87 -52.05 -5.55
CA LEU A 12 8.76 -51.10 -5.64
C LEU A 12 9.33 -49.68 -5.50
N SER A 13 9.54 -49.04 -6.65
CA SER A 13 9.74 -47.61 -6.79
C SER A 13 8.44 -46.88 -6.42
N VAL A 14 8.41 -46.21 -5.27
CA VAL A 14 7.36 -45.21 -4.98
C VAL A 14 7.84 -43.86 -5.52
N LEU A 15 7.63 -43.68 -6.83
CA LEU A 15 7.53 -42.37 -7.47
C LEU A 15 6.04 -42.13 -7.70
N PHE A 16 5.36 -41.33 -6.88
CA PHE A 16 4.17 -40.57 -7.24
C PHE A 16 3.74 -39.71 -6.03
N GLY A 17 4.30 -38.51 -5.97
CA GLY A 17 3.86 -37.44 -5.09
C GLY A 17 3.52 -36.20 -5.91
N ALA A 18 2.78 -36.35 -7.01
CA ALA A 18 2.16 -35.20 -7.66
C ALA A 18 1.01 -34.75 -6.74
N GLY A 19 1.33 -33.85 -5.82
CA GLY A 19 0.34 -33.07 -5.09
C GLY A 19 -0.35 -32.13 -6.08
N ALA A 20 -1.28 -32.66 -6.87
CA ALA A 20 -2.23 -31.85 -7.61
C ALA A 20 -3.19 -31.21 -6.60
N GLY A 21 -2.74 -30.10 -6.00
CA GLY A 21 -3.65 -29.16 -5.36
C GLY A 21 -4.59 -28.66 -6.46
N VAL A 22 -5.88 -28.92 -6.31
CA VAL A 22 -6.92 -28.45 -7.23
C VAL A 22 -6.91 -26.92 -7.19
N TYR A 23 -6.24 -26.30 -8.16
CA TYR A 23 -6.41 -24.87 -8.47
C TYR A 23 -7.77 -24.74 -9.16
N ALA A 24 -8.83 -24.64 -8.36
CA ALA A 24 -10.18 -24.46 -8.89
C ALA A 24 -10.26 -23.12 -9.65
N GLY A 25 -10.53 -23.18 -10.95
CA GLY A 25 -11.04 -22.05 -11.73
C GLY A 25 -10.04 -21.22 -12.54
N ALA A 26 -8.75 -21.58 -12.59
CA ALA A 26 -7.79 -20.85 -13.40
C ALA A 26 -7.49 -21.61 -14.72
N ASN A 27 -7.64 -20.93 -15.87
CA ASN A 27 -7.21 -21.43 -17.19
C ASN A 27 -5.67 -21.42 -17.25
N LEU A 28 -5.03 -22.25 -16.43
CA LEU A 28 -3.58 -22.34 -16.33
C LEU A 28 -3.08 -23.41 -17.29
N GLU A 29 -2.13 -23.03 -18.13
CA GLU A 29 -1.36 -23.96 -18.94
C GLU A 29 -0.04 -24.25 -18.25
N GLU A 30 0.27 -25.53 -18.06
CA GLU A 30 1.55 -25.93 -17.49
C GLU A 30 2.65 -25.77 -18.54
N ILE A 31 3.71 -25.05 -18.17
CA ILE A 31 4.90 -24.85 -19.01
C ILE A 31 6.16 -25.33 -18.29
N LYS A 32 7.18 -25.72 -19.06
CA LYS A 32 8.54 -25.96 -18.55
C LYS A 32 9.41 -24.73 -18.82
N ALA A 33 9.90 -24.08 -17.76
CA ALA A 33 10.74 -22.89 -17.84
C ALA A 33 12.00 -23.04 -16.96
N TYR A 34 12.99 -22.17 -17.19
CA TYR A 34 14.23 -22.13 -16.40
C TYR A 34 14.21 -20.96 -15.44
N LEU A 35 14.57 -21.17 -14.17
CA LEU A 35 14.97 -20.09 -13.27
C LEU A 35 16.33 -19.57 -13.72
N ASN A 36 16.41 -18.31 -14.09
CA ASN A 36 17.58 -17.72 -14.71
C ASN A 36 18.28 -16.73 -13.77
N ASN A 37 19.27 -17.23 -13.04
CA ASN A 37 20.08 -16.45 -12.09
C ASN A 37 21.15 -15.57 -12.78
N ASP A 38 21.37 -15.73 -14.09
CA ASP A 38 22.34 -14.93 -14.84
C ASP A 38 21.78 -13.55 -15.26
N ILE A 39 20.45 -13.39 -15.22
CA ILE A 39 19.77 -12.13 -15.54
C ILE A 39 20.01 -11.11 -14.43
N LYS A 40 20.65 -10.00 -14.79
CA LYS A 40 20.83 -8.82 -13.93
C LYS A 40 19.84 -7.75 -14.36
N VAL A 41 18.89 -7.42 -13.49
CA VAL A 41 17.93 -6.35 -13.73
C VAL A 41 18.53 -5.02 -13.30
N LYS A 42 18.36 -3.99 -14.15
CA LYS A 42 18.72 -2.62 -13.82
C LYS A 42 17.52 -1.71 -13.96
N VAL A 43 17.27 -0.90 -12.94
CA VAL A 43 16.24 0.16 -12.95
C VAL A 43 16.97 1.48 -12.76
N ASN A 44 16.70 2.45 -13.65
CA ASN A 44 17.40 3.75 -13.67
C ASN A 44 18.94 3.60 -13.68
N GLY A 45 19.45 2.59 -14.40
CA GLY A 45 20.88 2.29 -14.50
C GLY A 45 21.50 1.57 -13.30
N GLN A 46 20.79 1.43 -12.19
CA GLN A 46 21.25 0.74 -10.98
C GLN A 46 20.80 -0.72 -10.98
N THR A 47 21.70 -1.63 -10.62
CA THR A 47 21.34 -3.05 -10.45
C THR A 47 20.40 -3.18 -9.25
N VAL A 48 19.26 -3.83 -9.45
CA VAL A 48 18.27 -4.07 -8.40
C VAL A 48 18.16 -5.56 -8.10
N GLN A 49 18.00 -5.89 -6.82
CA GLN A 49 17.63 -7.24 -6.40
C GLN A 49 16.11 -7.35 -6.47
N LEU A 50 15.61 -8.39 -7.13
CA LEU A 50 14.18 -8.62 -7.24
C LEU A 50 13.70 -9.32 -5.96
N LEU A 51 12.82 -8.66 -5.23
CA LEU A 51 12.26 -9.14 -3.97
C LEU A 51 10.74 -9.32 -4.08
N ASP A 52 10.20 -10.30 -3.35
CA ASP A 52 8.77 -10.39 -3.10
C ASP A 52 8.34 -9.52 -1.90
N GLU A 53 7.05 -9.58 -1.54
CA GLU A 53 6.49 -8.84 -0.42
C GLU A 53 7.08 -9.22 0.94
N GLN A 54 7.66 -10.41 1.04
CA GLN A 54 8.29 -10.93 2.25
C GLN A 54 9.79 -10.57 2.29
N GLY A 55 10.30 -9.87 1.29
CA GLY A 55 11.71 -9.53 1.15
C GLY A 55 12.58 -10.70 0.69
N SER A 56 11.98 -11.78 0.17
CA SER A 56 12.72 -12.93 -0.36
C SER A 56 13.09 -12.70 -1.82
N VAL A 57 14.25 -13.19 -2.21
CA VAL A 57 14.74 -13.04 -3.59
C VAL A 57 13.87 -13.84 -4.55
N VAL A 58 13.41 -13.19 -5.62
CA VAL A 58 12.64 -13.83 -6.69
C VAL A 58 13.48 -13.87 -7.97
N THR A 59 13.77 -15.07 -8.44
CA THR A 59 14.58 -15.27 -9.65
C THR A 59 13.71 -15.09 -10.91
N PRO A 60 14.16 -14.32 -11.92
CA PRO A 60 13.54 -14.29 -13.25
C PRO A 60 13.39 -15.68 -13.85
N ILE A 61 12.37 -15.86 -14.69
CA ILE A 61 12.23 -17.09 -15.49
C ILE A 61 12.59 -16.81 -16.95
N THR A 62 13.20 -17.80 -17.60
CA THR A 62 13.38 -17.81 -19.05
C THR A 62 12.55 -18.93 -19.63
N TYR A 63 11.68 -18.56 -20.57
CA TYR A 63 10.78 -19.46 -21.26
C TYR A 63 10.76 -19.08 -22.74
N ASP A 64 11.03 -20.06 -23.60
CA ASP A 64 11.07 -19.91 -25.06
C ASP A 64 11.90 -18.70 -25.54
N GLY A 65 13.15 -18.61 -25.04
CA GLY A 65 14.08 -17.51 -25.37
C GLY A 65 13.71 -16.14 -24.78
N SER A 66 12.57 -16.02 -24.10
CA SER A 66 12.10 -14.76 -23.50
C SER A 66 12.33 -14.76 -21.99
N THR A 67 12.66 -13.59 -21.43
CA THR A 67 12.80 -13.39 -19.97
C THR A 67 11.52 -12.78 -19.40
N TYR A 68 10.98 -13.40 -18.36
CA TYR A 68 9.85 -12.88 -17.60
C TYR A 68 10.32 -12.45 -16.21
N LEU A 69 9.90 -11.26 -15.82
CA LEU A 69 10.32 -10.63 -14.57
C LEU A 69 9.15 -10.58 -13.59
N PRO A 70 9.40 -10.77 -12.28
CA PRO A 70 8.39 -10.57 -11.24
C PRO A 70 7.90 -9.12 -11.26
N ALA A 71 6.66 -8.92 -11.70
CA ALA A 71 6.05 -7.59 -11.85
C ALA A 71 6.15 -6.73 -10.59
N ARG A 72 5.85 -7.32 -9.42
CA ARG A 72 5.87 -6.63 -8.12
C ARG A 72 7.27 -6.11 -7.75
N ALA A 73 8.31 -6.90 -8.02
CA ALA A 73 9.69 -6.52 -7.77
C ALA A 73 10.13 -5.33 -8.65
N ILE A 74 9.74 -5.35 -9.92
CA ILE A 74 10.03 -4.25 -10.85
C ILE A 74 9.28 -2.98 -10.45
N ALA A 75 8.01 -3.12 -10.06
CA ALA A 75 7.20 -1.98 -9.66
C ALA A 75 7.68 -1.34 -8.36
N SER A 76 8.09 -2.14 -7.36
CA SER A 76 8.73 -1.63 -6.14
C SER A 76 10.00 -0.84 -6.47
N ALA A 77 10.86 -1.36 -7.34
CA ALA A 77 12.05 -0.64 -7.80
C ALA A 77 11.73 0.67 -8.57
N LEU A 78 10.52 0.81 -9.10
CA LEU A 78 10.02 2.00 -9.79
C LEU A 78 9.14 2.89 -8.89
N ASN A 79 8.94 2.55 -7.62
CA ASN A 79 7.98 3.21 -6.72
C ASN A 79 6.55 3.25 -7.29
N VAL A 80 6.12 2.17 -7.91
CA VAL A 80 4.77 2.00 -8.47
C VAL A 80 4.03 0.97 -7.62
N ALA A 81 2.90 1.39 -7.03
CA ALA A 81 2.01 0.48 -6.32
C ALA A 81 1.52 -0.65 -7.25
N VAL A 82 1.40 -1.87 -6.72
CA VAL A 82 0.85 -3.02 -7.46
C VAL A 82 -0.20 -3.71 -6.62
N ASP A 83 -1.34 -4.00 -7.23
CA ASP A 83 -2.42 -4.76 -6.61
C ASP A 83 -2.90 -5.88 -7.54
N TYR A 84 -3.41 -6.96 -6.96
CA TYR A 84 -4.04 -8.05 -7.71
C TYR A 84 -5.50 -8.15 -7.29
N ASP A 85 -6.40 -7.88 -8.23
CA ASP A 85 -7.83 -8.04 -8.03
C ASP A 85 -8.25 -9.44 -8.48
N ALA A 86 -8.46 -10.32 -7.50
CA ALA A 86 -8.92 -11.69 -7.75
C ALA A 86 -10.36 -11.76 -8.29
N ALA A 87 -11.19 -10.74 -8.06
CA ALA A 87 -12.56 -10.72 -8.56
C ALA A 87 -12.60 -10.51 -10.08
N THR A 88 -11.66 -9.72 -10.61
CA THR A 88 -11.54 -9.43 -12.05
C THR A 88 -10.38 -10.16 -12.74
N ASN A 89 -9.57 -10.92 -11.99
CA ASN A 89 -8.31 -11.53 -12.44
C ASN A 89 -7.38 -10.51 -13.12
N SER A 90 -7.23 -9.33 -12.50
CA SER A 90 -6.43 -8.23 -13.05
C SER A 90 -5.27 -7.83 -12.14
N VAL A 91 -4.17 -7.40 -12.75
CA VAL A 91 -3.04 -6.76 -12.05
C VAL A 91 -3.11 -5.27 -12.34
N LEU A 92 -3.20 -4.48 -11.29
CA LEU A 92 -3.17 -3.02 -11.35
C LEU A 92 -1.76 -2.53 -11.04
N PHE A 93 -1.29 -1.57 -11.85
CA PHE A 93 -0.08 -0.80 -11.57
C PHE A 93 -0.44 0.67 -11.39
N GLY A 94 0.04 1.27 -10.31
CA GLY A 94 -0.16 2.68 -9.99
C GLY A 94 -1.45 2.93 -9.20
N GLU A 95 -2.15 3.99 -9.57
CA GLU A 95 -3.25 4.55 -8.78
C GLU A 95 -4.50 3.66 -8.85
N LYS A 96 -5.10 3.38 -7.68
CA LYS A 96 -6.39 2.68 -7.57
C LYS A 96 -7.52 3.53 -8.13
N VAL A 97 -8.44 2.87 -8.83
CA VAL A 97 -9.64 3.53 -9.38
C VAL A 97 -10.48 4.10 -8.24
N ASP A 98 -10.74 3.26 -7.23
CA ASP A 98 -11.50 3.62 -6.03
C ASP A 98 -10.57 4.10 -4.91
N GLY A 99 -11.01 5.14 -4.20
CA GLY A 99 -10.30 5.64 -3.02
C GLY A 99 -10.48 4.72 -1.82
N VAL A 100 -9.39 4.40 -1.12
CA VAL A 100 -9.41 3.65 0.13
C VAL A 100 -9.32 4.63 1.30
N PRO A 101 -10.36 4.77 2.15
CA PRO A 101 -10.33 5.66 3.31
C PRO A 101 -9.13 5.35 4.22
N VAL A 102 -8.48 6.39 4.73
CA VAL A 102 -7.26 6.20 5.55
C VAL A 102 -7.56 5.42 6.83
N ASN A 103 -8.76 5.56 7.41
CA ASN A 103 -9.18 4.79 8.58
C ASN A 103 -9.58 3.33 8.30
N ALA A 104 -9.76 2.96 7.03
CA ALA A 104 -10.05 1.56 6.67
C ALA A 104 -8.80 0.66 6.76
N VAL A 105 -7.60 1.27 6.71
CA VAL A 105 -6.32 0.55 6.65
C VAL A 105 -5.38 0.89 7.82
N GLN A 106 -5.81 1.78 8.71
CA GLN A 106 -5.04 2.24 9.86
C GLN A 106 -5.96 2.71 11.00
N THR A 107 -5.53 2.47 12.25
CA THR A 107 -6.15 3.08 13.44
C THR A 107 -5.38 4.33 13.86
N PHE A 108 -6.10 5.37 14.28
CA PHE A 108 -5.53 6.64 14.74
C PHE A 108 -5.82 6.81 16.23
N SER A 109 -4.77 6.84 17.06
CA SER A 109 -4.91 7.00 18.51
C SER A 109 -5.49 8.35 18.93
N SER A 110 -5.28 9.40 18.11
CA SER A 110 -5.80 10.75 18.31
C SER A 110 -7.18 10.96 17.68
N ALA A 111 -7.80 9.94 17.09
CA ALA A 111 -9.10 10.09 16.45
C ALA A 111 -10.23 10.27 17.48
N ILE A 112 -11.18 11.12 17.11
CA ILE A 112 -12.40 11.39 17.87
C ILE A 112 -13.58 10.76 17.12
N LYS A 113 -14.45 10.08 17.88
CA LYS A 113 -15.68 9.43 17.38
C LYS A 113 -16.97 9.95 18.03
N ASP A 114 -16.85 10.99 18.88
CA ASP A 114 -18.01 11.62 19.50
C ASP A 114 -18.82 12.41 18.44
N PRO A 115 -20.11 12.08 18.21
CA PRO A 115 -20.97 12.76 17.24
C PRO A 115 -21.12 14.28 17.44
N GLY A 116 -20.83 14.80 18.64
CA GLY A 116 -20.79 16.24 18.92
C GLY A 116 -19.55 16.93 18.36
N LEU A 117 -18.48 16.18 18.09
CA LEU A 117 -17.17 16.68 17.71
C LEU A 117 -16.73 16.21 16.30
N THR A 118 -17.39 15.21 15.72
CA THR A 118 -17.16 14.70 14.35
C THR A 118 -17.99 15.39 13.27
N LYS A 119 -18.84 16.35 13.67
CA LYS A 119 -19.65 17.14 12.75
C LYS A 119 -18.85 18.33 12.23
N TYR A 120 -18.91 18.52 10.92
CA TYR A 120 -18.47 19.74 10.28
C TYR A 120 -19.57 20.22 9.32
N LYS A 121 -20.07 21.44 9.59
CA LYS A 121 -21.32 21.95 9.00
C LYS A 121 -22.45 20.93 9.25
N ASN A 122 -23.18 20.51 8.22
CA ASN A 122 -24.35 19.62 8.34
C ASN A 122 -24.02 18.13 8.11
N LYS A 123 -22.73 17.75 8.06
CA LYS A 123 -22.31 16.37 7.82
C LYS A 123 -21.52 15.83 9.02
N ASP A 124 -21.87 14.63 9.43
CA ASP A 124 -21.11 13.85 10.41
C ASP A 124 -20.11 12.95 9.67
N TYR A 125 -18.84 13.05 10.04
CA TYR A 125 -17.76 12.30 9.42
C TYR A 125 -17.37 11.04 10.22
N GLN A 126 -18.03 10.76 11.34
CA GLN A 126 -17.89 9.57 12.20
C GLN A 126 -16.53 9.40 12.90
N GLU A 127 -15.43 9.73 12.24
CA GLU A 127 -14.07 9.60 12.76
C GLU A 127 -13.18 10.70 12.18
N VAL A 128 -12.61 11.51 13.07
CA VAL A 128 -11.84 12.71 12.68
C VAL A 128 -10.61 12.88 13.56
N ILE A 129 -9.57 13.49 13.02
CA ILE A 129 -8.58 14.19 13.85
C ILE A 129 -9.07 15.62 13.99
N ARG A 130 -9.31 16.04 15.22
CA ARG A 130 -9.67 17.42 15.54
C ARG A 130 -8.76 17.91 16.65
N ASP A 131 -8.06 19.01 16.38
CA ASP A 131 -7.17 19.64 17.35
C ASP A 131 -7.48 21.13 17.41
N THR A 132 -7.90 21.59 18.59
CA THR A 132 -8.16 22.99 18.93
C THR A 132 -7.38 23.44 20.16
N ILE A 133 -6.48 22.60 20.68
CA ILE A 133 -5.80 22.84 21.96
C ILE A 133 -4.35 23.27 21.71
N ASN A 134 -3.68 22.65 20.74
CA ASN A 134 -2.28 22.94 20.46
C ASN A 134 -2.12 24.18 19.57
N ASN A 135 -0.88 24.58 19.27
CA ASN A 135 -0.55 25.57 18.21
C ASN A 135 -0.03 24.87 16.94
N GLY A 136 -0.37 23.59 16.80
CA GLY A 136 0.18 22.71 15.79
C GLY A 136 0.67 21.39 16.39
N SER A 137 0.63 20.36 15.57
CA SER A 137 1.09 19.01 15.90
C SER A 137 1.31 18.24 14.60
N ASN A 138 1.35 16.92 14.69
CA ASN A 138 1.42 16.04 13.54
C ASN A 138 0.68 14.73 13.78
N PHE A 139 0.43 14.01 12.69
CA PHE A 139 0.02 12.62 12.71
C PHE A 139 0.64 11.87 11.52
N SER A 140 0.81 10.57 11.69
CA SER A 140 1.40 9.70 10.67
C SER A 140 0.35 8.91 9.93
N LEU A 141 0.61 8.74 8.63
CA LEU A 141 -0.15 7.93 7.69
C LEU A 141 0.77 6.84 7.15
N TYR A 142 0.27 5.60 7.04
CA TYR A 142 1.07 4.44 6.60
C TYR A 142 0.51 3.86 5.31
N PRO A 143 0.84 4.44 4.14
CA PRO A 143 0.45 3.88 2.85
C PRO A 143 1.16 2.57 2.51
N LYS A 144 2.28 2.25 3.16
CA LYS A 144 3.00 0.97 3.01
C LYS A 144 3.39 0.64 1.57
N GLU A 145 3.73 1.66 0.79
CA GLU A 145 4.08 1.55 -0.63
C GLU A 145 2.93 1.03 -1.54
N LYS A 146 1.70 0.90 -1.00
CA LYS A 146 0.53 0.34 -1.72
C LYS A 146 -0.31 1.35 -2.48
N TYR A 147 0.08 2.63 -2.44
CA TYR A 147 -0.70 3.74 -2.99
C TYR A 147 0.22 4.80 -3.59
N GLN A 148 -0.29 5.54 -4.58
CA GLN A 148 0.44 6.57 -5.31
C GLN A 148 0.12 7.98 -4.81
N THR A 149 -1.13 8.23 -4.43
CA THR A 149 -1.65 9.55 -4.12
C THR A 149 -2.47 9.53 -2.84
N LEU A 150 -2.18 10.47 -1.93
CA LEU A 150 -3.02 10.79 -0.78
C LEU A 150 -3.90 11.98 -1.14
N TYR A 151 -5.21 11.81 -0.95
CA TYR A 151 -6.21 12.86 -1.01
C TYR A 151 -6.61 13.20 0.42
N LEU A 152 -5.88 14.13 1.03
CA LEU A 152 -6.09 14.54 2.42
C LEU A 152 -7.17 15.63 2.48
N GLN A 153 -8.27 15.35 3.16
CA GLN A 153 -9.29 16.36 3.42
C GLN A 153 -9.05 17.04 4.76
N ALA A 154 -9.10 18.37 4.78
CA ALA A 154 -8.91 19.13 5.99
C ALA A 154 -9.66 20.47 5.93
N ALA A 155 -10.14 20.93 7.07
CA ALA A 155 -10.75 22.24 7.26
C ALA A 155 -10.04 23.00 8.37
N ALA A 156 -9.85 24.31 8.14
CA ALA A 156 -9.47 25.25 9.17
C ALA A 156 -10.69 25.61 10.03
N LEU A 157 -10.50 25.64 11.35
CA LEU A 157 -11.48 26.11 12.32
C LEU A 157 -11.00 27.48 12.80
N GLY A 158 -11.79 28.53 12.59
CA GLY A 158 -11.56 29.87 13.14
C GLY A 158 -10.40 30.69 12.55
N ALA A 159 -9.26 30.06 12.22
CA ALA A 159 -8.10 30.69 11.61
C ALA A 159 -7.38 29.75 10.63
N ASP A 160 -6.59 30.33 9.74
CA ASP A 160 -5.87 29.59 8.71
C ASP A 160 -4.88 28.58 9.31
N VAL A 161 -4.81 27.42 8.64
CA VAL A 161 -3.94 26.31 9.03
C VAL A 161 -2.86 26.14 7.98
N GLN A 162 -1.59 26.24 8.38
CA GLN A 162 -0.45 25.85 7.57
C GLN A 162 -0.28 24.33 7.67
N LEU A 163 -0.24 23.64 6.55
CA LEU A 163 -0.08 22.19 6.48
C LEU A 163 1.14 21.85 5.62
N LYS A 164 1.93 20.89 6.09
CA LYS A 164 2.97 20.25 5.27
C LYS A 164 2.93 18.74 5.44
N VAL A 165 3.29 18.03 4.39
CA VAL A 165 3.43 16.57 4.38
C VAL A 165 4.87 16.25 4.03
N GLU A 166 5.50 15.44 4.86
CA GLU A 166 6.88 14.99 4.70
C GLU A 166 6.95 13.46 4.62
N ASP A 167 7.98 12.94 3.94
CA ASP A 167 8.31 11.52 4.01
C ASP A 167 9.04 11.15 5.30
N ASP A 168 9.39 9.87 5.44
CA ASP A 168 10.06 9.32 6.62
C ASP A 168 11.43 9.96 6.90
N ASN A 169 12.06 10.54 5.87
CA ASN A 169 13.35 11.22 5.96
C ASN A 169 13.21 12.73 6.19
N GLY A 170 11.99 13.23 6.37
CA GLY A 170 11.70 14.66 6.54
C GLY A 170 11.75 15.46 5.23
N ARG A 171 11.78 14.81 4.06
CA ARG A 171 11.72 15.52 2.78
C ARG A 171 10.28 15.99 2.54
N LEU A 172 10.15 17.28 2.22
CA LEU A 172 8.86 17.89 1.89
C LEU A 172 8.25 17.26 0.63
N LEU A 173 7.05 16.69 0.78
CA LEU A 173 6.23 16.17 -0.31
C LEU A 173 5.20 17.21 -0.78
N LYS A 174 4.60 17.93 0.16
CA LYS A 174 3.59 18.96 -0.11
C LYS A 174 3.59 20.00 1.01
N GLN A 175 3.32 21.26 0.65
CA GLN A 175 2.96 22.31 1.58
C GLN A 175 1.74 23.05 1.03
N ASP A 176 0.80 23.40 1.91
CA ASP A 176 -0.40 24.15 1.57
C ASP A 176 -0.89 24.98 2.77
N THR A 177 -1.77 25.93 2.51
CA THR A 177 -2.52 26.66 3.54
C THR A 177 -4.01 26.40 3.34
N ILE A 178 -4.70 26.02 4.41
CA ILE A 178 -6.14 25.87 4.44
C ILE A 178 -6.69 27.14 5.08
N THR A 179 -7.40 27.95 4.31
CA THR A 179 -8.00 29.16 4.85
C THR A 179 -9.29 28.82 5.60
N ALA A 180 -9.64 29.61 6.61
CA ALA A 180 -10.92 29.42 7.32
C ALA A 180 -12.15 29.55 6.39
N ALA A 181 -12.00 30.25 5.25
CA ALA A 181 -13.05 30.45 4.26
C ALA A 181 -13.18 29.27 3.28
N ASP A 182 -12.12 28.48 3.07
CA ASP A 182 -12.09 27.37 2.09
C ASP A 182 -13.14 26.29 2.39
N GLY A 183 -13.53 26.16 3.65
CA GLY A 183 -14.34 25.04 4.09
C GLY A 183 -13.50 23.77 4.20
N LEU A 184 -14.05 22.65 3.71
CA LEU A 184 -13.30 21.38 3.63
C LEU A 184 -12.52 21.34 2.32
N LYS A 185 -11.20 21.51 2.41
CA LYS A 185 -10.26 21.50 1.29
C LYS A 185 -9.66 20.11 1.11
N THR A 186 -9.44 19.70 -0.14
CA THR A 186 -8.69 18.47 -0.46
C THR A 186 -7.28 18.84 -0.90
N ILE A 187 -6.28 18.21 -0.30
CA ILE A 187 -4.87 18.39 -0.60
C ILE A 187 -4.35 17.09 -1.19
N GLU A 188 -3.93 17.16 -2.45
CA GLU A 188 -3.36 16.03 -3.18
C GLU A 188 -1.85 15.97 -2.98
N VAL A 189 -1.37 14.80 -2.58
CA VAL A 189 0.04 14.54 -2.25
C VAL A 189 0.49 13.27 -2.95
N ASN A 190 1.56 13.36 -3.75
CA ASN A 190 2.22 12.17 -4.28
C ASN A 190 2.98 11.47 -3.13
N ILE A 191 2.59 10.23 -2.86
CA ILE A 191 3.11 9.35 -1.81
C ILE A 191 3.64 8.03 -2.40
N SER A 192 3.95 8.02 -3.69
CA SER A 192 4.48 6.85 -4.40
C SER A 192 5.75 6.34 -3.71
N GLY A 193 5.79 5.04 -3.42
CA GLY A 193 6.91 4.38 -2.74
C GLY A 193 7.14 4.83 -1.30
N GLN A 194 6.17 5.47 -0.64
CA GLN A 194 6.30 5.85 0.77
C GLN A 194 5.77 4.74 1.68
N GLU A 195 6.59 4.29 2.64
CA GLU A 195 6.13 3.40 3.73
C GLU A 195 5.27 4.20 4.74
N ARG A 196 5.74 5.41 5.09
CA ARG A 196 5.12 6.35 6.02
C ARG A 196 5.22 7.78 5.49
N VAL A 197 4.18 8.57 5.71
CA VAL A 197 4.21 10.03 5.57
C VAL A 197 3.70 10.70 6.84
N VAL A 198 4.24 11.88 7.15
CA VAL A 198 3.89 12.64 8.35
C VAL A 198 3.23 13.95 7.93
N VAL A 199 2.01 14.17 8.41
CA VAL A 199 1.26 15.40 8.19
C VAL A 199 1.48 16.31 9.39
N PHE A 200 2.16 17.42 9.17
CA PHE A 200 2.31 18.49 10.15
C PHE A 200 1.31 19.59 9.88
N TYR A 201 0.73 20.14 10.93
CA TYR A 201 -0.13 21.30 10.86
C TYR A 201 0.23 22.33 11.93
N LYS A 202 0.00 23.60 11.62
CA LYS A 202 0.23 24.73 12.51
C LYS A 202 -0.88 25.77 12.31
N TYR A 203 -1.37 26.32 13.40
CA TYR A 203 -2.36 27.41 13.39
C TYR A 203 -2.17 28.29 14.62
N GLU A 204 -2.71 29.51 14.58
CA GLU A 204 -2.72 30.41 15.74
C GLU A 204 -3.90 30.06 16.64
N ASN A 205 -3.65 29.50 17.83
CA ASN A 205 -4.73 29.21 18.77
C ASN A 205 -5.21 30.50 19.48
N ARG A 206 -6.53 30.72 19.48
CA ARG A 206 -7.20 31.68 20.36
C ARG A 206 -8.19 30.95 21.26
N GLN A 207 -7.75 30.58 22.46
CA GLN A 207 -8.61 30.07 23.55
C GLN A 207 -9.53 28.89 23.13
N GLY A 208 -9.06 27.99 22.27
CA GLY A 208 -9.83 26.82 21.84
C GLY A 208 -10.82 27.05 20.70
N LEU A 209 -10.88 28.28 20.15
CA LEU A 209 -11.77 28.63 19.03
C LEU A 209 -11.18 28.26 17.67
N ASN A 210 -9.85 28.20 17.59
CA ASN A 210 -9.14 27.91 16.35
C ASN A 210 -8.60 26.48 16.34
N GLY A 211 -8.44 25.88 15.17
CA GLY A 211 -7.96 24.52 15.06
C GLY A 211 -7.99 23.93 13.66
N ILE A 212 -7.81 22.62 13.60
CA ILE A 212 -7.92 21.82 12.38
C ILE A 212 -8.97 20.72 12.56
N PHE A 213 -9.63 20.39 11.45
CA PHE A 213 -10.55 19.26 11.35
C PHE A 213 -10.17 18.41 10.13
N VAL A 214 -9.77 17.17 10.35
CA VAL A 214 -9.36 16.21 9.32
C VAL A 214 -10.30 15.00 9.37
N PRO A 215 -11.22 14.84 8.42
CA PRO A 215 -12.03 13.65 8.35
C PRO A 215 -11.22 12.44 7.88
N LEU A 216 -11.21 11.37 8.69
CA LEU A 216 -10.46 10.16 8.38
C LEU A 216 -11.25 9.17 7.51
N THR A 217 -12.57 9.30 7.47
CA THR A 217 -13.46 8.50 6.62
C THR A 217 -13.53 8.97 5.18
N THR A 218 -13.14 10.22 4.91
CA THR A 218 -13.20 10.83 3.56
C THR A 218 -11.86 11.39 3.08
N SER A 219 -10.81 11.33 3.91
CA SER A 219 -9.44 11.31 3.42
C SER A 219 -9.12 9.90 2.95
N TYR A 220 -8.50 9.76 1.78
CA TYR A 220 -8.27 8.45 1.17
C TYR A 220 -6.96 8.37 0.41
N TYR A 221 -6.48 7.15 0.23
CA TYR A 221 -5.39 6.83 -0.68
C TYR A 221 -5.95 6.35 -2.02
N LYS A 222 -5.19 6.59 -3.09
CA LYS A 222 -5.31 5.86 -4.34
C LYS A 222 -3.95 5.38 -4.80
#